data_AF-A0A7Y3ZZP8-F1
#
_entry.id   AF-A0A7Y3ZZP8-F1
#
_cell.length_a   1.000
_cell.length_b   1.000
_cell.length_c   1.000
_cell.angle_alpha   90.00
_cell.angle_beta   90.00
_cell.angle_gamma   90.00
#
_symmetry.space_group_name_H-M   'P 1'
#
loop_
_entity.id
_entity.type
_entity.pdbx_description
1 polymer ?
#
loop_
_entity_poly.entity_id
_entity_poly.type
_entity_poly.pdbx_seq_one_letter_code
_entity_poly.pdbx_strand_id
1 'polypeptide(L)'
;MKKMIQATWDTSENIPAIKKAEIAYVGRYYSYANTTQLPSKCLSKAEATALSNAGFKIVVIFQKCQKSSACFSGLEGEIAGKHDTEQPKWGNPWGALSILLSILMPQRTM
;
A
#
# COMPACT_ATOMS: atom_id res chain seq x y z
N MET A 1 9.14 -21.70 -1.03
CA MET A 1 9.03 -20.48 -1.88
C MET A 1 7.96 -19.58 -1.25
N LYS A 2 8.21 -18.28 -1.06
CA LYS A 2 7.21 -17.39 -0.42
C LYS A 2 6.21 -16.87 -1.47
N LYS A 3 4.92 -16.90 -1.17
CA LYS A 3 3.84 -16.43 -2.06
C LYS A 3 3.50 -14.97 -1.80
N MET A 4 3.10 -14.26 -2.85
CA MET A 4 2.64 -12.87 -2.81
C MET A 4 1.33 -12.75 -3.59
N ILE A 5 0.45 -11.87 -3.11
CA ILE A 5 -0.67 -11.37 -3.90
C ILE A 5 -0.55 -9.86 -4.07
N GLN A 6 -1.19 -9.34 -5.10
CA GLN A 6 -1.47 -7.93 -5.27
C GLN A 6 -2.98 -7.76 -5.26
N ALA A 7 -3.47 -6.85 -4.43
CA ALA A 7 -4.90 -6.57 -4.34
C ALA A 7 -5.16 -5.12 -4.76
N THR A 8 -6.19 -4.91 -5.58
CA THR A 8 -6.67 -3.57 -5.90
C THR A 8 -7.62 -3.06 -4.82
N TRP A 9 -8.27 -3.93 -4.04
CA TRP A 9 -9.23 -3.56 -2.99
C TRP A 9 -8.68 -3.80 -1.59
N ASP A 10 -9.30 -3.17 -0.59
CA ASP A 10 -9.04 -3.42 0.83
C ASP A 10 -9.10 -4.93 1.13
N THR A 11 -8.10 -5.42 1.87
CA THR A 11 -7.90 -6.84 2.14
C THR A 11 -8.21 -7.25 3.57
N SER A 12 -8.67 -6.32 4.42
CA SER A 12 -8.83 -6.52 5.86
C SER A 12 -9.75 -7.71 6.16
N GLU A 13 -10.86 -7.84 5.45
CA GLU A 13 -11.83 -8.93 5.62
C GLU A 13 -11.30 -10.28 5.10
N ASN A 14 -10.33 -10.27 4.19
CA ASN A 14 -9.76 -11.46 3.57
C ASN A 14 -8.50 -11.98 4.28
N ILE A 15 -8.01 -11.30 5.32
CA ILE A 15 -6.82 -11.71 6.10
C ILE A 15 -6.83 -13.21 6.46
N PRO A 16 -7.93 -13.81 6.96
CA PRO A 16 -7.96 -15.24 7.27
C PRO A 16 -7.74 -16.14 6.03
N ALA A 17 -8.35 -15.78 4.90
CA ALA A 17 -8.20 -16.53 3.65
C ALA A 17 -6.77 -16.38 3.09
N ILE A 18 -6.20 -15.17 3.16
CA ILE A 18 -4.83 -14.88 2.72
C ILE A 18 -3.83 -15.69 3.57
N LYS A 19 -4.04 -15.77 4.89
CA LYS A 19 -3.24 -16.63 5.78
C LYS A 19 -3.34 -18.10 5.40
N LYS A 20 -4.55 -18.60 5.18
CA LYS A 20 -4.79 -20.00 4.79
C LYS A 20 -4.11 -20.37 3.47
N ALA A 21 -3.97 -19.42 2.55
CA ALA A 21 -3.24 -19.60 1.30
C ALA A 21 -1.70 -19.55 1.43
N GLU A 22 -1.19 -19.37 2.65
CA GLU A 22 0.24 -19.26 2.98
C GLU A 22 0.95 -18.12 2.23
N ILE A 23 0.23 -17.02 2.04
CA ILE A 23 0.78 -15.79 1.46
C ILE A 23 1.61 -15.09 2.53
N ALA A 24 2.81 -14.63 2.16
CA ALA A 24 3.70 -13.89 3.05
C ALA A 24 3.73 -12.39 2.74
N TYR A 25 3.37 -12.00 1.52
CA TYR A 25 3.45 -10.63 1.03
C TYR A 25 2.12 -10.17 0.43
N VAL A 26 1.67 -8.97 0.80
CA VAL A 26 0.46 -8.35 0.24
C VAL A 26 0.85 -7.02 -0.41
N GLY A 27 0.72 -6.98 -1.72
CA GLY A 27 0.91 -5.79 -2.55
C GLY A 27 -0.33 -4.90 -2.50
N ARG A 28 -0.17 -3.66 -2.02
CA ARG A 28 -1.25 -2.67 -1.93
C ARG A 28 -0.82 -1.35 -2.53
N TYR A 29 -1.78 -0.67 -3.15
CA TYR A 29 -1.50 0.56 -3.87
C TYR A 29 -1.41 1.73 -2.92
N TYR A 30 -0.37 2.53 -3.10
CA TYR A 30 -0.22 3.80 -2.41
C TYR A 30 -0.53 4.96 -3.36
N SER A 31 -1.63 4.80 -4.10
CA SER A 31 -2.15 5.85 -4.98
C SER A 31 -2.56 7.08 -4.19
N TYR A 32 -2.55 8.24 -4.84
CA TYR A 32 -2.99 9.50 -4.24
C TYR A 32 -4.42 9.43 -3.68
N ALA A 33 -5.37 9.01 -4.51
CA ALA A 33 -6.78 9.00 -4.16
C ALA A 33 -7.47 7.72 -4.66
N ASN A 34 -8.56 7.40 -3.99
CA ASN A 34 -9.53 6.45 -4.46
C ASN A 34 -10.38 7.08 -5.56
N THR A 35 -10.95 6.24 -6.43
CA THR A 35 -11.89 6.66 -7.48
C THR A 35 -13.24 6.03 -7.20
N THR A 36 -14.30 6.49 -7.86
CA THR A 36 -15.63 5.86 -7.71
C THR A 36 -15.62 4.41 -8.16
N GLN A 37 -14.78 4.04 -9.14
CA GLN A 37 -14.62 2.66 -9.61
C GLN A 37 -13.72 1.82 -8.69
N LEU A 38 -12.78 2.45 -7.99
CA LEU A 38 -11.85 1.81 -7.07
C LEU A 38 -11.81 2.57 -5.73
N PRO A 39 -12.89 2.49 -4.93
CA PRO A 39 -13.09 3.28 -3.71
C PRO A 39 -12.17 2.88 -2.55
N SER A 40 -11.48 1.74 -2.62
CA SER A 40 -10.49 1.32 -1.62
C SER A 40 -9.16 0.88 -2.24
N LYS A 41 -8.77 1.53 -3.33
CA LYS A 41 -7.47 1.30 -3.98
C LYS A 41 -6.30 1.66 -3.08
N CYS A 42 -6.34 2.86 -2.54
CA CYS A 42 -5.34 3.44 -1.68
C CYS A 42 -5.32 2.69 -0.33
N LEU A 43 -4.15 2.17 0.01
CA LEU A 43 -3.86 1.54 1.28
C LEU A 43 -4.18 2.49 2.43
N SER A 44 -5.09 2.09 3.32
CA SER A 44 -5.42 2.84 4.52
C SER A 44 -4.47 2.48 5.67
N LYS A 45 -4.35 3.37 6.68
CA LYS A 45 -3.57 3.09 7.90
C LYS A 45 -4.15 1.89 8.66
N ALA A 46 -5.47 1.79 8.70
CA ALA A 46 -6.18 0.71 9.37
C ALA A 46 -5.89 -0.64 8.71
N GLU A 47 -5.97 -0.70 7.37
CA GLU A 47 -5.62 -1.90 6.60
C GLU A 47 -4.15 -2.29 6.80
N ALA A 48 -3.22 -1.32 6.70
CA ALA A 48 -1.80 -1.58 6.90
C ALA A 48 -1.50 -2.12 8.31
N THR A 49 -2.16 -1.57 9.33
CA THR A 49 -2.03 -2.05 10.71
C THR A 49 -2.58 -3.46 10.85
N ALA A 50 -3.75 -3.75 10.28
CA ALA A 50 -4.35 -5.08 10.33
C ALA A 50 -3.47 -6.15 9.65
N LEU A 51 -2.95 -5.85 8.45
CA LEU A 51 -2.04 -6.74 7.72
C LEU A 51 -0.73 -7.00 8.49
N SER A 52 -0.16 -5.96 9.09
CA SER A 52 1.08 -6.06 9.86
C SER A 52 0.89 -6.86 11.15
N ASN A 53 -0.20 -6.61 11.89
CA ASN A 53 -0.58 -7.40 13.06
C ASN A 53 -0.85 -8.87 12.72
N ALA A 54 -1.33 -9.12 11.50
CA ALA A 54 -1.53 -10.46 10.98
C ALA A 54 -0.21 -11.15 10.55
N GLY A 55 0.93 -10.45 10.53
CA GLY A 55 2.25 -11.00 10.20
C GLY A 55 2.61 -10.94 8.72
N PHE A 56 1.85 -10.21 7.90
CA PHE A 56 2.18 -10.03 6.48
C PHE A 56 3.23 -8.95 6.28
N LYS A 57 4.02 -9.10 5.22
CA LYS A 57 4.88 -8.04 4.69
C LYS A 57 4.11 -7.25 3.64
N ILE A 58 4.00 -5.94 3.83
CA ILE A 58 3.31 -5.07 2.88
C ILE A 58 4.29 -4.61 1.81
N VAL A 59 3.91 -4.79 0.54
CA VAL A 59 4.63 -4.24 -0.62
C VAL A 59 3.82 -3.08 -1.15
N VAL A 60 4.44 -1.91 -1.23
CA VAL A 60 3.77 -0.68 -1.62
C VAL A 60 3.89 -0.48 -3.13
N ILE A 61 2.77 -0.28 -3.81
CA ILE A 61 2.71 -0.17 -5.27
C ILE A 61 2.33 1.25 -5.67
N PHE A 62 3.19 1.88 -6.48
CA PHE A 62 2.91 3.14 -7.14
C PHE A 62 2.50 2.86 -8.58
N GLN A 63 1.34 3.36 -9.00
CA GLN A 63 0.85 3.20 -10.36
C GLN A 63 0.15 4.47 -10.80
N LYS A 64 0.71 5.12 -11.82
CA LYS A 64 0.07 6.21 -12.55
C LYS A 64 -0.46 5.68 -13.87
N CYS A 65 -1.77 5.81 -14.05
CA CYS A 65 -2.50 5.41 -15.25
C CYS A 65 -2.40 3.91 -15.60
N GLN A 66 -3.17 3.53 -16.62
CA GLN A 66 -3.10 2.23 -17.27
C GLN A 66 -3.54 2.41 -18.72
N LYS A 67 -2.94 1.65 -19.65
CA LYS A 67 -3.39 1.52 -21.06
C LYS A 67 -3.08 2.67 -22.03
N SER A 68 -2.18 3.61 -21.70
CA SER A 68 -1.69 4.61 -22.66
C SER A 68 -0.19 4.78 -22.56
N SER A 69 0.52 4.71 -23.70
CA SER A 69 1.98 4.91 -23.78
C SER A 69 2.40 6.31 -23.34
N ALA A 70 1.52 7.31 -23.51
CA ALA A 70 1.76 8.69 -23.07
C ALA A 70 1.99 8.80 -21.54
N CYS A 71 1.54 7.81 -20.77
CA CYS A 71 1.74 7.76 -19.32
C CYS A 71 3.10 7.17 -18.90
N PHE A 72 3.89 6.67 -19.86
CA PHE A 72 5.16 5.99 -19.61
C PHE A 72 6.34 6.83 -20.13
N SER A 73 6.49 8.04 -19.60
CA SER A 73 7.70 8.85 -19.78
C SER A 73 8.46 9.01 -18.46
N GLY A 74 9.76 9.28 -18.54
CA GLY A 74 10.59 9.51 -17.35
C GLY A 74 10.08 10.68 -16.51
N LEU A 75 9.70 11.80 -17.16
CA LEU A 75 9.14 12.97 -16.50
C LEU A 75 7.81 12.64 -15.80
N GLU A 76 6.91 11.91 -16.46
CA GLU A 76 5.63 11.54 -15.88
C GLU A 76 5.79 10.61 -14.67
N GLY A 77 6.78 9.73 -14.72
CA GLY A 77 7.18 8.85 -13.62
C GLY A 77 7.78 9.62 -12.44
N GLU A 78 8.65 10.59 -12.70
CA GLU A 78 9.26 11.43 -11.66
C GLU A 78 8.20 12.29 -10.94
N ILE A 79 7.31 12.94 -11.70
CA ILE A 79 6.21 13.73 -11.15
C ILE A 79 5.30 12.84 -10.28
N ALA A 80 4.97 11.64 -10.76
CA ALA A 80 4.14 10.70 -10.00
C ALA A 80 4.81 10.26 -8.69
N GLY A 81 6.10 9.91 -8.78
CA GLY A 81 6.90 9.47 -7.63
C GLY A 81 6.94 10.56 -6.56
N LYS A 82 7.35 11.78 -6.93
CA LYS A 82 7.39 12.93 -6.03
C LYS A 82 6.03 13.20 -5.39
N HIS A 83 4.99 13.27 -6.21
CA HIS A 83 3.63 13.53 -5.73
C HIS A 83 3.18 12.50 -4.69
N ASP A 84 3.40 11.20 -4.94
CA ASP A 84 2.95 10.17 -4.01
C ASP A 84 3.87 10.02 -2.77
N THR A 85 5.13 10.49 -2.81
CA THR A 85 6.05 10.47 -1.67
C THR A 85 6.01 11.73 -0.80
N GLU A 86 5.70 12.89 -1.37
CA GLU A 86 5.76 14.21 -0.70
C GLU A 86 4.42 14.60 -0.06
N GLN A 87 3.30 13.98 -0.48
CA GLN A 87 2.00 14.19 0.16
C GLN A 87 1.99 13.55 1.56
N PRO A 88 1.68 14.29 2.64
CA PRO A 88 1.61 13.74 3.98
C PRO A 88 0.43 12.77 4.08
N LYS A 89 0.66 11.46 3.93
CA LYS A 89 -0.35 10.47 4.26
C LYS A 89 -0.27 10.12 5.74
N TRP A 90 -1.43 10.02 6.37
CA TRP A 90 -1.59 9.67 7.78
C TRP A 90 -0.95 10.66 8.76
N GLY A 91 -0.85 11.93 8.35
CA GLY A 91 -0.37 13.03 9.20
C GLY A 91 1.16 13.11 9.37
N ASN A 92 1.95 12.44 8.52
CA ASN A 92 3.41 12.50 8.59
C ASN A 92 4.00 12.91 7.21
N PRO A 93 4.85 13.95 7.13
CA PRO A 93 5.54 14.36 5.89
C PRO A 93 6.50 13.30 5.32
N TRP A 94 6.75 12.20 6.04
CA TRP A 94 7.56 11.06 5.60
C TRP A 94 6.71 9.83 5.28
N GLY A 95 5.57 9.99 4.61
CA GLY A 95 4.52 8.96 4.46
C GLY A 95 5.00 7.55 4.09
N ALA A 96 6.03 7.42 3.23
CA ALA A 96 6.63 6.13 2.87
C ALA A 96 7.56 5.55 3.96
N LEU A 97 8.33 6.39 4.66
CA LEU A 97 9.20 5.98 5.78
C LEU A 97 8.38 5.64 7.03
N SER A 98 7.23 6.31 7.22
CA SER A 98 6.33 6.08 8.35
C SER A 98 5.61 4.74 8.28
N ILE A 99 5.39 4.19 7.06
CA ILE A 99 4.95 2.79 6.89
C ILE A 99 6.02 1.85 7.47
N LEU A 100 7.28 2.07 7.12
CA LEU A 100 8.39 1.26 7.64
C LEU A 100 8.48 1.32 9.17
N LEU A 101 8.36 2.53 9.75
CA LEU A 101 8.52 2.74 11.19
C LEU A 101 7.34 2.22 12.01
N SER A 102 6.11 2.32 11.50
CA SER A 102 4.89 1.80 12.15
C SER A 102 4.80 0.27 12.08
N ILE A 103 5.45 -0.35 11.09
CA ILE A 103 5.56 -1.81 10.94
C ILE A 103 6.67 -2.37 11.85
N LEU A 104 7.73 -1.60 12.11
CA LEU A 104 8.89 -2.01 12.92
C LEU A 104 8.74 -1.74 14.42
N MET A 105 7.80 -0.89 14.84
CA MET A 105 7.53 -0.61 16.24
C MET A 105 6.11 -1.08 16.61
N PRO A 106 5.92 -2.31 17.12
CA PRO A 106 4.66 -2.65 17.76
C PRO A 106 4.47 -1.66 18.91
N GLN A 107 3.27 -1.06 18.98
CA GLN A 107 2.94 -0.16 20.08
C GLN A 107 3.21 -0.89 21.40
N ARG A 108 4.21 -0.40 22.16
CA ARG A 108 4.33 -0.75 23.57
C ARG A 108 3.09 -0.18 24.24
N THR A 109 2.11 -1.03 24.48
CA THR A 109 1.05 -0.78 25.44
C THR A 109 1.70 -0.44 26.78
N MET A 110 1.46 0.78 27.26
CA MET A 110 1.58 1.10 28.69
C MET A 110 0.41 0.47 29.44
#